data_AF-A0A352X256-F1
#
_entry.id   AF-A0A352X256-F1
#
_cell.length_a   1.000
_cell.length_b   1.000
_cell.length_c   1.000
_cell.angle_alpha   90.00
_cell.angle_beta   90.00
_cell.angle_gamma   90.00
#
_symmetry.space_group_name_H-M   'P 1'
#
loop_
_entity.id
_entity.type
_entity.pdbx_description
1 polymer ?
#
loop_
_entity_poly.entity_id
_entity_poly.type
_entity_poly.pdbx_seq_one_letter_code
_entity_poly.pdbx_strand_id
1 'polypeptide(L)'
;MKYTKYCTRNTLRCEENMGSPNYRYSSYGKNSPICCTSHLVKILFFVTSLLEEHNIPYFICWGTHLGAVRHQGLIPWDTDTDIGIFTEDYERVKNLTSTINEKEFCLRYSKSTGCLTAYYSQINELHLDIEIWEKQGDKIVWDNYCIEYNEMFPLKKYKFYDRYLFGPNSLNYLFSYYGADCLESVKKQWMYWDTRLWNPNLTNRETFKLMDNAPAPIDLERNFEEEQQNFSMQDLIYQKIILTINSTKLWKLLIFWVQFKNKLTLRK
;
A
#
# COMPACT_ATOMS: atom_id res chain seq x y z
N MET A 1 -1.10 -9.41 -25.86
CA MET A 1 -1.64 -9.03 -24.53
C MET A 1 -1.94 -7.54 -24.56
N LYS A 2 -3.13 -7.09 -24.16
CA LYS A 2 -3.39 -5.66 -23.97
C LYS A 2 -2.66 -5.23 -22.69
N TYR A 3 -1.71 -4.30 -22.80
CA TYR A 3 -1.03 -3.71 -21.65
C TYR A 3 -2.00 -2.77 -20.94
N THR A 4 -2.23 -3.00 -19.64
CA THR A 4 -2.99 -2.05 -18.81
C THR A 4 -2.02 -1.03 -18.25
N LYS A 5 -2.18 0.24 -18.63
CA LYS A 5 -1.30 1.33 -18.19
C LYS A 5 -1.32 1.54 -16.67
N TYR A 6 -2.45 1.24 -16.02
CA TYR A 6 -2.69 1.43 -14.59
C TYR A 6 -3.23 0.16 -13.94
N CYS A 7 -2.91 -0.05 -12.66
CA CYS A 7 -3.53 -1.12 -11.88
C CYS A 7 -4.91 -0.68 -11.35
N THR A 8 -5.81 -1.64 -11.24
CA THR A 8 -7.18 -1.48 -10.73
C THR A 8 -7.44 -2.56 -9.68
N ARG A 9 -8.63 -2.56 -9.07
CA ARG A 9 -9.05 -3.64 -8.16
C ARG A 9 -9.12 -5.01 -8.83
N ASN A 10 -9.25 -5.05 -10.17
CA ASN A 10 -9.39 -6.29 -10.94
C ASN A 10 -8.08 -6.73 -11.62
N THR A 11 -6.95 -6.10 -11.27
CA THR A 11 -5.62 -6.47 -11.79
C THR A 11 -4.64 -6.60 -10.63
N LEU A 12 -3.57 -7.36 -10.81
CA LEU A 12 -2.42 -7.31 -9.89
C LEU A 12 -1.89 -5.87 -9.76
N ARG A 13 -1.22 -5.58 -8.64
CA ARG A 13 -0.49 -4.32 -8.46
C ARG A 13 0.61 -4.19 -9.52
N CYS A 14 1.03 -2.96 -9.82
CA CYS A 14 1.98 -2.72 -10.90
C CYS A 14 3.30 -3.49 -10.74
N GLU A 15 3.78 -3.67 -9.52
CA GLU A 15 5.04 -4.37 -9.22
C GLU A 15 5.02 -5.84 -9.71
N GLU A 16 3.86 -6.49 -9.67
CA GLU A 16 3.67 -7.92 -9.95
C GLU A 16 3.05 -8.18 -11.33
N ASN A 17 2.44 -7.17 -11.95
CA ASN A 17 1.77 -7.32 -13.23
C ASN A 17 2.76 -7.27 -14.39
N MET A 18 3.14 -8.42 -14.95
CA MET A 18 4.03 -8.51 -16.15
C MET A 18 3.51 -7.74 -17.38
N GLY A 19 2.20 -7.47 -17.45
CA GLY A 19 1.58 -6.67 -18.50
C GLY A 19 1.51 -5.17 -18.20
N SER A 20 2.09 -4.72 -17.08
CA SER A 20 2.20 -3.31 -16.70
C SER A 20 3.51 -2.72 -17.23
N PRO A 21 3.51 -1.46 -17.72
CA PRO A 21 4.77 -0.74 -18.02
C PRO A 21 5.61 -0.47 -16.76
N ASN A 22 5.01 -0.65 -15.58
CA ASN A 22 5.63 -0.49 -14.28
C ASN A 22 5.95 -1.83 -13.60
N TYR A 23 6.01 -2.94 -14.35
CA TYR A 23 6.43 -4.22 -13.78
C TYR A 23 7.82 -4.10 -13.14
N ARG A 24 7.96 -4.56 -11.88
CA ARG A 24 9.19 -4.48 -11.08
C ARG A 24 9.79 -3.07 -10.95
N TYR A 25 8.95 -2.04 -10.84
CA TYR A 25 9.42 -0.66 -10.74
C TYR A 25 10.40 -0.46 -9.58
N SER A 26 10.18 -1.16 -8.45
CA SER A 26 11.06 -1.09 -7.28
C SER A 26 12.48 -1.59 -7.60
N SER A 27 12.59 -2.71 -8.32
CA SER A 27 13.87 -3.32 -8.72
C SER A 27 14.65 -2.44 -9.71
N TYR A 28 13.96 -1.57 -10.43
CA TYR A 28 14.57 -0.59 -11.33
C TYR A 28 14.85 0.75 -10.64
N GLY A 29 14.69 0.84 -9.32
CA GLY A 29 14.89 2.06 -8.55
C GLY A 29 13.87 3.15 -8.85
N LYS A 30 12.74 2.83 -9.50
CA LYS A 30 11.70 3.80 -9.85
C LYS A 30 10.80 4.09 -8.65
N ASN A 31 10.13 5.24 -8.70
CA ASN A 31 9.10 5.60 -7.74
C ASN A 31 7.83 4.75 -7.97
N SER A 32 7.02 4.65 -6.92
CA SER A 32 5.74 3.95 -6.95
C SER A 32 4.81 4.60 -7.97
N PRO A 33 4.18 3.81 -8.88
CA PRO A 33 3.27 4.35 -9.88
C PRO A 33 2.09 5.07 -9.23
N ILE A 34 1.63 6.17 -9.86
CA ILE A 34 0.53 7.00 -9.33
C ILE A 34 -0.71 6.16 -9.00
N CYS A 35 -1.09 5.22 -9.87
CA CYS A 35 -2.22 4.32 -9.59
C CYS A 35 -2.01 3.52 -8.30
N CYS A 36 -0.80 3.01 -8.02
CA CYS A 36 -0.50 2.31 -6.78
C CYS A 36 -0.58 3.24 -5.56
N THR A 37 0.05 4.41 -5.63
CA THR A 37 0.06 5.38 -4.51
C THR A 37 -1.35 5.88 -4.19
N SER A 38 -2.18 6.15 -5.20
CA SER A 38 -3.56 6.56 -4.99
C SER A 38 -4.39 5.47 -4.30
N HIS A 39 -4.20 4.20 -4.67
CA HIS A 39 -4.91 3.09 -4.00
C HIS A 39 -4.48 2.93 -2.54
N LEU A 40 -3.18 3.10 -2.23
CA LEU A 40 -2.68 3.09 -0.85
C LEU A 40 -3.31 4.20 0.00
N VAL A 41 -3.30 5.44 -0.51
CA VAL A 41 -3.94 6.57 0.18
C VAL A 41 -5.43 6.34 0.37
N LYS A 42 -6.11 5.75 -0.63
CA LYS A 42 -7.53 5.42 -0.52
C LYS A 42 -7.81 4.43 0.61
N ILE A 43 -7.00 3.39 0.78
CA ILE A 43 -7.14 2.42 1.88
C ILE A 43 -6.86 3.12 3.21
N LEU A 44 -5.72 3.82 3.32
CA LEU A 44 -5.30 4.51 4.53
C LEU A 44 -6.37 5.49 5.02
N PHE A 45 -6.85 6.38 4.16
CA PHE A 45 -7.86 7.39 4.52
C PHE A 45 -9.21 6.77 4.87
N PHE A 46 -9.62 5.72 4.15
CA PHE A 46 -10.86 5.03 4.47
C PHE A 46 -10.78 4.38 5.86
N VAL A 47 -9.75 3.58 6.11
CA VAL A 47 -9.61 2.85 7.37
C VAL A 47 -9.45 3.82 8.54
N THR A 48 -8.58 4.82 8.43
CA THR A 48 -8.37 5.81 9.51
C THR A 48 -9.64 6.61 9.81
N SER A 49 -10.38 7.08 8.79
CA SER A 49 -11.67 7.75 9.01
C SER A 49 -12.67 6.85 9.72
N LEU A 50 -12.74 5.57 9.33
CA LEU A 50 -13.62 4.60 9.97
C LEU A 50 -13.23 4.35 11.44
N LEU A 51 -11.93 4.26 11.76
CA LEU A 51 -11.47 4.13 13.15
C LEU A 51 -11.85 5.37 13.98
N GLU A 52 -11.72 6.58 13.43
CA GLU A 52 -12.12 7.83 14.08
C GLU A 52 -13.62 7.88 14.35
N GLU A 53 -14.45 7.53 13.36
CA GLU A 53 -15.92 7.47 13.49
C GLU A 53 -16.35 6.52 14.63
N HIS A 54 -15.59 5.45 14.84
CA HIS A 54 -15.84 4.45 15.87
C HIS A 54 -15.09 4.71 17.19
N ASN A 55 -14.41 5.85 17.34
CA ASN A 55 -13.60 6.21 18.51
C ASN A 55 -12.56 5.12 18.85
N ILE A 56 -11.92 4.56 17.83
CA ILE A 56 -10.81 3.61 17.97
C ILE A 56 -9.51 4.40 17.77
N PRO A 57 -8.66 4.54 18.80
CA PRO A 57 -7.39 5.23 18.63
C PRO A 57 -6.47 4.45 17.70
N TYR A 58 -5.81 5.17 16.79
CA TYR A 58 -4.75 4.66 15.94
C TYR A 58 -3.63 5.70 15.87
N PHE A 59 -2.48 5.29 15.34
CA PHE A 59 -1.40 6.19 14.98
C PHE A 59 -0.68 5.69 13.73
N ILE A 60 -0.19 6.58 12.87
CA ILE A 60 0.71 6.21 11.78
C ILE A 60 2.07 5.80 12.35
N CYS A 61 2.67 4.75 11.78
CA CYS A 61 3.99 4.26 12.19
C CYS A 61 4.95 4.15 11.00
N TRP A 62 6.21 3.79 11.29
CA TRP A 62 7.25 3.47 10.29
C TRP A 62 7.36 4.42 9.09
N GLY A 63 7.33 3.88 7.87
CA GLY A 63 7.48 4.61 6.61
C GLY A 63 6.34 5.60 6.39
N THR A 64 5.14 5.25 6.83
CA THR A 64 3.96 6.13 6.74
C THR A 64 4.14 7.38 7.60
N HIS A 65 4.61 7.24 8.85
CA HIS A 65 4.90 8.39 9.70
C HIS A 65 6.09 9.21 9.20
N LEU A 66 7.17 8.56 8.76
CA LEU A 66 8.30 9.25 8.15
C LEU A 66 7.88 10.03 6.90
N GLY A 67 7.00 9.46 6.08
CA GLY A 67 6.38 10.13 4.93
C GLY A 67 5.59 11.37 5.34
N ALA A 68 4.76 11.27 6.38
CA ALA A 68 3.99 12.40 6.90
C ALA A 68 4.89 13.58 7.31
N VAL A 69 5.98 13.30 8.02
CA VAL A 69 6.91 14.34 8.49
C VAL A 69 7.74 14.91 7.34
N ARG A 70 8.28 14.04 6.48
CA ARG A 70 9.28 14.42 5.47
C ARG A 70 8.67 14.93 4.17
N HIS A 71 7.56 14.35 3.73
CA HIS A 71 6.93 14.62 2.43
C HIS A 71 5.52 15.20 2.55
N GLN A 72 4.95 15.26 3.76
CA GLN A 72 3.53 15.55 3.97
C GLN A 72 2.64 14.61 3.16
N GLY A 73 3.02 13.33 3.07
CA GLY A 73 2.36 12.33 2.23
C GLY A 73 3.15 11.01 2.22
N LEU A 74 2.94 10.16 1.22
CA LEU A 74 3.71 8.92 1.10
C LEU A 74 5.17 9.22 0.76
N ILE A 75 6.07 8.34 1.20
CA ILE A 75 7.40 8.28 0.61
C ILE A 75 7.25 7.84 -0.86
N PRO A 76 7.84 8.52 -1.86
CA PRO A 76 7.55 8.27 -3.27
C PRO A 76 7.85 6.86 -3.79
N TRP A 77 8.53 6.02 -3.02
CA TRP A 77 8.88 4.63 -3.36
C TRP A 77 8.38 3.61 -2.33
N ASP A 78 7.57 4.02 -1.36
CA ASP A 78 6.86 3.08 -0.47
C ASP A 78 5.80 2.32 -1.25
N THR A 79 5.51 1.10 -0.80
CA THR A 79 4.60 0.19 -1.53
C THR A 79 3.43 -0.33 -0.72
N ASP A 80 3.31 0.17 0.50
CA ASP A 80 2.42 -0.17 1.59
C ASP A 80 2.25 1.06 2.50
N THR A 81 1.39 0.92 3.50
CA THR A 81 1.17 1.91 4.56
C THR A 81 0.98 1.19 5.87
N ASP A 82 1.25 1.87 6.99
CA ASP A 82 1.28 1.27 8.33
C ASP A 82 0.57 2.18 9.33
N ILE A 83 -0.31 1.59 10.12
CA ILE A 83 -0.87 2.18 11.33
C ILE A 83 -0.75 1.21 12.51
N GLY A 84 -0.58 1.74 13.71
CA GLY A 84 -0.71 1.01 14.96
C GLY A 84 -2.08 1.22 15.60
N ILE A 85 -2.61 0.15 16.19
CA ILE A 85 -3.73 0.15 17.13
C ILE A 85 -3.28 -0.52 18.44
N PHE A 86 -4.07 -0.37 19.51
CA PHE A 86 -3.79 -1.09 20.76
C PHE A 86 -4.47 -2.45 20.82
N THR A 87 -3.86 -3.41 21.53
CA THR A 87 -4.39 -4.77 21.74
C THR A 87 -5.83 -4.75 22.25
N GLU A 88 -6.18 -3.80 23.12
CA GLU A 88 -7.54 -3.65 23.65
C GLU A 88 -8.58 -3.28 22.58
N ASP A 89 -8.14 -2.66 21.48
CA ASP A 89 -8.99 -2.24 20.37
C ASP A 89 -9.05 -3.27 19.23
N TYR A 90 -8.24 -4.32 19.27
CA TYR A 90 -8.16 -5.34 18.23
C TYR A 90 -9.52 -5.93 17.85
N GLU A 91 -10.31 -6.37 18.84
CA GLU A 91 -11.64 -6.93 18.57
C GLU A 91 -12.62 -5.87 18.05
N ARG A 92 -12.46 -4.60 18.43
CA ARG A 92 -13.27 -3.50 17.89
C ARG A 92 -12.99 -3.32 16.39
N VAL A 93 -11.71 -3.31 15.99
CA VAL A 93 -11.31 -3.24 14.56
C VAL A 93 -11.79 -4.46 13.79
N LYS A 94 -11.65 -5.66 14.36
CA LYS A 94 -12.12 -6.91 13.75
C LYS A 94 -13.64 -6.91 13.54
N ASN A 95 -14.42 -6.29 14.42
CA ASN A 95 -15.86 -6.12 14.22
C ASN A 95 -16.22 -5.17 13.06
N LEU A 96 -15.28 -4.37 12.56
CA LEU A 96 -15.45 -3.51 11.38
C LEU A 96 -15.13 -4.23 10.06
N THR A 97 -14.77 -5.52 10.11
CA THR A 97 -14.41 -6.32 8.92
C THR A 97 -15.48 -6.27 7.83
N SER A 98 -16.77 -6.37 8.20
CA SER A 98 -17.86 -6.31 7.21
C SER A 98 -17.91 -4.96 6.52
N THR A 99 -17.82 -3.86 7.27
CA THR A 99 -17.81 -2.50 6.71
C THR A 99 -16.61 -2.26 5.79
N ILE A 100 -15.43 -2.75 6.18
CA ILE A 100 -14.22 -2.68 5.35
C ILE A 100 -14.40 -3.50 4.06
N ASN A 101 -14.97 -4.69 4.16
CA ASN A 101 -15.18 -5.58 3.02
C ASN A 101 -16.34 -5.13 2.11
N GLU A 102 -17.37 -4.48 2.64
CA GLU A 102 -18.50 -3.90 1.88
C GLU A 102 -18.06 -2.74 0.99
N LYS A 103 -17.00 -2.02 1.38
CA LYS A 103 -16.33 -1.00 0.55
C LYS A 103 -15.26 -1.59 -0.37
N GLU A 104 -15.34 -2.90 -0.57
CA GLU A 104 -14.58 -3.69 -1.52
C GLU A 104 -13.07 -3.77 -1.29
N PHE A 105 -12.62 -3.42 -0.08
CA PHE A 105 -11.33 -3.81 0.46
C PHE A 105 -11.38 -5.24 1.00
N CYS A 106 -10.25 -5.81 1.40
CA CYS A 106 -10.24 -7.13 2.03
C CYS A 106 -9.38 -7.09 3.29
N LEU A 107 -10.03 -7.11 4.46
CA LEU A 107 -9.32 -7.27 5.72
C LEU A 107 -8.97 -8.75 5.95
N ARG A 108 -7.69 -9.04 6.21
CA ARG A 108 -7.20 -10.38 6.55
C ARG A 108 -6.25 -10.28 7.72
N TYR A 109 -6.29 -11.28 8.60
CA TYR A 109 -5.26 -11.43 9.62
C TYR A 109 -4.10 -12.26 9.07
N SER A 110 -2.89 -11.72 9.19
CA SER A 110 -1.65 -12.40 8.82
C SER A 110 -0.99 -12.95 10.09
N LYS A 111 -1.01 -14.28 10.25
CA LYS A 111 -0.32 -14.94 11.37
C LYS A 111 1.20 -14.74 11.35
N SER A 112 1.79 -14.57 10.17
CA SER A 112 3.24 -14.42 10.00
C SER A 112 3.74 -13.04 10.41
N THR A 113 2.93 -12.00 10.20
CA THR A 113 3.29 -10.62 10.58
C THR A 113 2.64 -10.17 11.87
N GLY A 114 1.68 -10.93 12.41
CA GLY A 114 0.91 -10.53 13.60
C GLY A 114 -0.01 -9.33 13.36
N CYS A 115 -0.22 -8.95 12.09
CA CYS A 115 -0.96 -7.75 11.71
C CYS A 115 -2.35 -8.10 11.13
N LEU A 116 -3.28 -7.17 11.29
CA LEU A 116 -4.47 -7.10 10.44
C LEU A 116 -4.09 -6.30 9.19
N THR A 117 -4.25 -6.89 8.00
CA THR A 117 -3.88 -6.24 6.75
C THR A 117 -5.14 -5.96 5.93
N ALA A 118 -5.35 -4.69 5.56
CA ALA A 118 -6.43 -4.26 4.67
C ALA A 118 -5.90 -4.14 3.24
N TYR A 119 -6.25 -5.10 2.39
CA TYR A 119 -5.85 -5.11 0.98
C TYR A 119 -6.80 -4.30 0.10
N TYR A 120 -6.28 -3.74 -0.99
CA TYR A 120 -7.05 -2.98 -1.98
C TYR A 120 -8.18 -3.81 -2.60
N SER A 121 -7.91 -5.09 -2.89
CA SER A 121 -8.92 -6.06 -3.29
C SER A 121 -8.41 -7.49 -3.08
N GLN A 122 -9.21 -8.49 -3.47
CA GLN A 122 -8.77 -9.89 -3.48
C GLN A 122 -7.68 -10.19 -4.52
N ILE A 123 -7.49 -9.32 -5.51
CA ILE A 123 -6.55 -9.50 -6.64
C ILE A 123 -5.38 -8.52 -6.53
N ASN A 124 -5.64 -7.29 -6.09
CA ASN A 124 -4.63 -6.26 -5.99
C ASN A 124 -4.16 -6.13 -4.54
N GLU A 125 -2.94 -6.57 -4.28
CA GLU A 125 -2.40 -6.72 -2.92
C GLU A 125 -1.66 -5.48 -2.40
N LEU A 126 -1.93 -4.29 -2.96
CA LEU A 126 -1.60 -3.04 -2.24
C LEU A 126 -2.36 -3.02 -0.91
N HIS A 127 -1.71 -2.60 0.16
CA HIS A 127 -2.28 -2.79 1.50
C HIS A 127 -1.90 -1.70 2.49
N LEU A 128 -2.71 -1.66 3.54
CA LEU A 128 -2.45 -1.03 4.82
C LEU A 128 -2.25 -2.14 5.85
N ASP A 129 -1.11 -2.15 6.54
CA ASP A 129 -0.89 -2.95 7.72
C ASP A 129 -1.39 -2.22 8.97
N ILE A 130 -2.17 -2.94 9.78
CA ILE A 130 -2.72 -2.52 11.05
C ILE A 130 -2.03 -3.37 12.13
N GLU A 131 -1.01 -2.77 12.71
CA GLU A 131 -0.14 -3.36 13.72
C GLU A 131 -0.79 -3.32 15.09
N ILE A 132 -0.65 -4.41 15.84
CA ILE A 132 -1.22 -4.53 17.19
C ILE A 132 -0.13 -4.24 18.22
N TRP A 133 -0.19 -3.07 18.82
CA TRP A 133 0.75 -2.59 19.83
C TRP A 133 0.20 -2.84 21.25
N GLU A 134 1.06 -3.16 22.19
CA GLU A 134 0.71 -3.43 23.58
C GLU A 134 1.32 -2.39 24.52
N LYS A 135 0.57 -1.95 25.53
CA LYS A 135 1.12 -1.17 26.63
C LYS A 135 1.71 -2.09 27.70
N GLN A 136 3.01 -1.99 27.94
CA GLN A 136 3.72 -2.72 28.99
C GLN A 136 4.39 -1.72 29.95
N GLY A 137 3.71 -1.42 31.07
CA GLY A 137 4.17 -0.39 32.01
C GLY A 137 4.23 1.00 31.35
N ASP A 138 5.43 1.59 31.34
CA ASP A 138 5.69 2.89 30.70
C ASP A 138 6.17 2.75 29.23
N LYS A 139 5.97 1.59 28.62
CA LYS A 139 6.37 1.33 27.23
C LYS A 139 5.19 0.92 26.36
N ILE A 140 5.31 1.25 25.07
CA ILE A 140 4.43 0.82 23.99
C ILE A 140 5.26 -0.11 23.10
N VAL A 141 4.82 -1.36 22.97
CA VAL A 141 5.61 -2.47 22.43
C VAL A 141 4.93 -3.03 21.19
N TRP A 142 5.72 -3.32 20.16
CA TRP A 142 5.30 -4.10 19.01
C TRP A 142 6.44 -5.03 18.59
N ASP A 143 6.14 -6.32 18.53
CA ASP A 143 7.13 -7.39 18.36
C ASP A 143 8.34 -7.19 19.31
N ASN A 144 9.54 -7.02 18.78
CA ASN A 144 10.77 -6.80 19.56
C ASN A 144 11.14 -5.32 19.71
N TYR A 145 10.28 -4.40 19.26
CA TYR A 145 10.49 -2.97 19.32
C TYR A 145 9.67 -2.33 20.45
N CYS A 146 10.22 -1.30 21.08
CA CYS A 146 9.51 -0.56 22.11
C CYS A 146 9.77 0.95 22.02
N ILE A 147 8.75 1.72 22.41
CA ILE A 147 8.75 3.18 22.47
C ILE A 147 8.33 3.58 23.88
N GLU A 148 8.97 4.58 24.48
CA GLU A 148 8.55 5.10 25.78
C GLU A 148 7.16 5.76 25.68
N TYR A 149 6.32 5.59 26.69
CA TYR A 149 4.93 6.05 26.67
C TYR A 149 4.82 7.56 26.40
N ASN A 150 5.73 8.36 26.96
CA ASN A 150 5.80 9.81 26.77
C ASN A 150 6.30 10.23 25.36
N GLU A 151 6.97 9.35 24.65
CA GLU A 151 7.37 9.54 23.26
C GLU A 151 6.23 9.18 22.31
N MET A 152 5.36 8.25 22.70
CA MET A 152 4.14 7.94 21.95
C MET A 152 3.04 8.99 22.20
N PHE A 153 2.79 9.35 23.45
CA PHE A 153 1.62 10.13 23.85
C PHE A 153 1.96 11.52 24.43
N PRO A 154 1.05 12.51 24.31
CA PRO A 154 -0.21 12.46 23.56
C PRO A 154 0.04 12.43 22.05
N LEU A 155 -0.83 11.75 21.30
CA LEU A 155 -0.71 11.70 19.85
C LEU A 155 -0.80 13.11 19.23
N LYS A 156 -0.04 13.32 18.16
CA LYS A 156 -0.01 14.55 17.38
C LYS A 156 -0.67 14.36 16.02
N LYS A 157 -1.16 15.45 15.45
CA LYS A 157 -1.67 15.48 14.08
C LYS A 157 -0.53 15.83 13.12
N TYR A 158 -0.30 14.96 12.13
CA TYR A 158 0.66 15.16 11.06
C TYR A 158 -0.08 15.39 9.74
N LYS A 159 0.33 16.41 8.99
CA LYS A 159 -0.26 16.66 7.67
C LYS A 159 0.13 15.52 6.73
N PHE A 160 -0.87 14.99 6.03
CA PHE A 160 -0.72 13.91 5.07
C PHE A 160 -1.65 14.20 3.88
N TYR A 161 -1.08 14.71 2.80
CA TYR A 161 -1.76 15.36 1.68
C TYR A 161 -2.73 16.46 2.16
N ASP A 162 -4.02 16.30 1.90
CA ASP A 162 -5.11 17.22 2.23
C ASP A 162 -5.71 16.96 3.62
N ARG A 163 -5.24 15.94 4.35
CA ARG A 163 -5.76 15.54 5.66
C ARG A 163 -4.69 15.59 6.76
N TYR A 164 -5.13 15.32 7.98
CA TYR A 164 -4.25 15.13 9.13
C TYR A 164 -4.48 13.74 9.70
N LEU A 165 -3.40 13.01 9.96
CA LEU A 165 -3.43 11.70 10.60
C LEU A 165 -2.81 11.79 11.99
N PHE A 166 -3.27 10.95 12.92
CA PHE A 166 -2.67 10.84 14.25
C PHE A 166 -1.35 10.07 14.17
N GLY A 167 -0.34 10.53 14.91
CA GLY A 167 0.98 9.89 15.00
C GLY A 167 1.64 10.11 16.37
N PRO A 168 2.76 9.44 16.66
CA PRO A 168 3.51 9.57 17.92
C PRO A 168 3.89 11.01 18.27
N ASN A 169 3.97 11.31 19.57
CA ASN A 169 4.36 12.63 20.10
C ASN A 169 5.80 13.02 19.72
N SER A 170 6.69 12.05 19.67
CA SER A 170 8.11 12.21 19.38
C SER A 170 8.51 11.54 18.07
N LEU A 171 9.53 12.10 17.42
CA LEU A 171 10.16 11.51 16.24
C LEU A 171 11.35 10.62 16.60
N ASN A 172 11.72 10.53 17.89
CA ASN A 172 12.91 9.79 18.33
C ASN A 172 12.91 8.33 17.87
N TYR A 173 11.74 7.67 17.88
CA TYR A 173 11.65 6.29 17.42
C TYR A 173 11.99 6.16 15.91
N LEU A 174 11.62 7.16 15.08
CA LEU A 174 12.03 7.21 13.67
C LEU A 174 13.55 7.36 13.54
N PHE A 175 14.19 8.16 14.40
CA PHE A 175 15.64 8.33 14.38
C PHE A 175 16.36 7.07 14.86
N SER A 176 15.82 6.40 15.88
CA SER A 176 16.34 5.13 16.38
C SER A 176 16.23 4.02 15.35
N TYR A 177 15.15 4.00 14.55
CA TYR A 177 14.90 2.95 13.56
C TYR A 177 15.58 3.23 12.21
N TYR A 178 15.44 4.44 11.66
CA TYR A 178 15.93 4.81 10.33
C TYR A 178 17.29 5.53 10.32
N GLY A 179 17.80 5.91 11.50
CA GLY A 179 18.99 6.74 11.66
C GLY A 179 18.65 8.22 11.85
N ALA A 180 19.54 8.95 12.51
CA ALA A 180 19.38 10.37 12.82
C ALA A 180 19.26 11.27 11.58
N ASP A 181 19.72 10.79 10.42
CA ASP A 181 19.66 11.49 9.15
C ASP A 181 18.35 11.23 8.38
N CYS A 182 17.38 10.46 8.90
CA CYS A 182 16.26 9.97 8.09
C CYS A 182 15.32 11.06 7.54
N LEU A 183 15.31 12.26 8.14
CA LEU A 183 14.56 13.42 7.64
C LEU A 183 15.25 14.10 6.45
N GLU A 184 16.57 13.99 6.35
CA GLU A 184 17.39 14.63 5.32
C GLU A 184 17.84 13.64 4.24
N SER A 185 18.08 12.40 4.63
CA SER A 185 18.63 11.33 3.79
C SER A 185 17.52 10.54 3.10
N VAL A 186 17.53 10.59 1.78
CA VAL A 186 16.67 9.80 0.89
C VAL A 186 17.32 8.45 0.61
N LYS A 187 17.16 7.49 1.52
CA LYS A 187 17.56 6.09 1.31
C LYS A 187 16.39 5.30 0.74
N LYS A 188 16.49 4.84 -0.51
CA LYS A 188 15.59 3.79 -1.04
C LYS A 188 15.98 2.47 -0.38
N GLN A 189 15.16 1.99 0.55
CA GLN A 189 15.42 0.80 1.38
C GLN A 189 15.79 -0.45 0.53
N TRP A 190 15.29 -0.53 -0.69
CA TRP A 190 15.52 -1.63 -1.64
C TRP A 190 16.94 -1.68 -2.26
N MET A 191 17.72 -0.59 -2.23
CA MET A 191 19.10 -0.61 -2.74
C MET A 191 20.09 -1.34 -1.82
N TYR A 192 19.71 -1.63 -0.58
CA TYR A 192 20.58 -2.30 0.39
C TYR A 192 20.52 -3.83 0.33
N TRP A 193 19.53 -4.41 -0.35
CA TRP A 193 19.31 -5.86 -0.40
C TRP A 193 19.64 -6.52 -1.75
N ASP A 194 20.01 -5.75 -2.80
CA ASP A 194 20.62 -6.33 -4.01
C ASP A 194 22.15 -6.40 -3.85
N THR A 195 22.64 -7.57 -3.42
CA THR A 195 24.07 -7.86 -3.25
C THR A 195 24.88 -7.75 -4.55
N ARG A 196 24.25 -7.63 -5.72
CA ARG A 196 24.94 -7.45 -7.01
C ARG A 196 25.18 -5.98 -7.37
N LEU A 197 24.50 -5.04 -6.71
CA LEU A 197 24.68 -3.60 -6.87
C LEU A 197 25.53 -2.99 -5.74
N TRP A 198 25.90 -3.79 -4.74
CA TRP A 198 26.84 -3.42 -3.69
C TRP A 198 28.25 -3.21 -4.28
N ASN A 199 28.67 -1.96 -4.43
CA ASN A 199 30.04 -1.61 -4.80
C ASN A 199 30.76 -0.99 -3.59
N PRO A 200 31.74 -1.67 -2.99
CA PRO A 200 32.45 -1.18 -1.81
C PRO A 200 33.32 0.07 -2.06
N ASN A 201 33.48 0.48 -3.33
CA ASN A 201 34.30 1.63 -3.72
C ASN A 201 33.49 2.88 -4.06
N LEU A 202 32.15 2.82 -4.08
CA LEU A 202 31.32 4.02 -4.21
C LEU A 202 31.04 4.55 -2.80
N THR A 203 31.59 5.73 -2.48
CA THR A 203 31.16 6.40 -1.25
C THR A 203 29.68 6.76 -1.37
N ASN A 204 28.93 6.58 -0.28
CA ASN A 204 27.48 6.78 -0.16
C ASN A 204 26.97 8.20 -0.52
N ARG A 205 27.78 9.06 -1.14
CA ARG A 205 27.50 10.48 -1.36
C ARG A 205 27.28 10.86 -2.83
N GLU A 206 27.73 10.04 -3.77
CA GLU A 206 27.74 10.39 -5.20
C GLU A 206 26.57 9.78 -5.99
N THR A 207 26.03 8.64 -5.54
CA THR A 207 24.88 7.97 -6.20
C THR A 207 23.52 8.52 -5.77
N PHE A 208 23.44 9.23 -4.64
CA PHE A 208 22.17 9.62 -4.02
C PHE A 208 21.60 10.97 -4.50
N LYS A 209 22.46 11.88 -4.99
CA LYS A 209 22.07 13.26 -5.37
C LYS A 209 21.07 13.39 -6.54
N LEU A 210 20.80 12.32 -7.30
CA LEU A 210 20.07 12.42 -8.57
C LEU A 210 18.57 12.13 -8.47
N MET A 211 18.04 11.70 -7.32
CA MET A 211 16.60 11.41 -7.16
C MET A 211 15.93 12.21 -6.02
N ASP A 212 16.67 13.12 -5.40
CA ASP A 212 16.46 13.67 -4.05
C ASP A 212 15.29 14.66 -3.88
N ASN A 213 14.59 15.07 -4.94
CA ASN A 213 13.64 16.18 -4.85
C ASN A 213 12.27 15.92 -5.50
N ALA A 214 11.87 14.67 -5.73
CA ALA A 214 10.51 14.42 -6.24
C ALA A 214 9.49 14.72 -5.13
N PRO A 215 8.66 15.78 -5.23
CA PRO A 215 7.58 15.99 -4.27
C PRO A 215 6.66 14.76 -4.26
N ALA A 216 6.00 14.50 -3.12
CA ALA A 216 4.89 13.56 -3.11
C ALA A 216 3.92 13.93 -4.24
N PRO A 217 3.36 12.96 -5.00
CA PRO A 217 2.49 13.27 -6.11
C PRO A 217 1.34 14.17 -5.63
N ILE A 218 1.33 15.43 -6.07
CA ILE A 218 0.49 16.50 -5.50
C ILE A 218 -1.00 16.31 -5.81
N ASP A 219 -1.34 15.44 -6.78
CA ASP A 219 -2.69 15.35 -7.35
C ASP A 219 -3.19 13.89 -7.41
N LEU A 220 -3.40 13.27 -6.24
CA LEU A 220 -3.91 11.88 -6.14
C LEU A 220 -5.43 11.77 -6.33
N GLU A 221 -6.20 12.81 -5.98
CA GLU A 221 -7.67 12.85 -6.14
C GLU A 221 -8.10 13.21 -7.56
N ARG A 222 -7.41 14.17 -8.20
CA ARG A 222 -7.80 14.73 -9.50
C ARG A 222 -7.61 13.76 -10.68
N ASN A 223 -6.82 12.71 -10.48
CA ASN A 223 -6.60 11.66 -11.49
C ASN A 223 -7.64 10.52 -11.46
N PHE A 224 -8.63 10.54 -10.55
CA PHE A 224 -9.54 9.41 -10.36
C PHE A 224 -10.91 9.53 -11.03
N GLU A 225 -11.44 10.75 -11.21
CA GLU A 225 -12.80 10.94 -11.74
C GLU A 225 -12.86 10.97 -13.29
N GLU A 226 -11.77 11.34 -13.97
CA GLU A 226 -11.77 11.44 -15.44
C GLU A 226 -11.61 10.09 -16.16
N GLU A 227 -11.03 9.05 -15.53
CA GLU A 227 -10.72 7.79 -16.22
C GLU A 227 -11.76 6.67 -16.03
N GLN A 228 -12.77 6.83 -15.17
CA GLN A 228 -13.90 5.88 -15.12
C GLN A 228 -14.83 5.97 -16.35
N GLN A 229 -14.72 7.02 -17.17
CA GLN A 229 -15.64 7.25 -18.30
C GLN A 229 -15.28 6.52 -19.60
N ASN A 230 -14.17 5.76 -19.67
CA ASN A 230 -13.71 5.16 -20.94
C ASN A 230 -13.58 3.63 -20.94
N PHE A 231 -14.51 2.90 -20.31
CA PHE A 231 -14.69 1.48 -20.63
C PHE A 231 -15.70 1.33 -21.77
N SER A 232 -15.29 0.68 -22.85
CA SER A 232 -16.23 0.37 -23.93
C SER A 232 -17.28 -0.62 -23.43
N MET A 233 -18.48 -0.59 -24.02
CA MET A 233 -19.57 -1.54 -23.69
C MET A 233 -19.11 -3.01 -23.80
N GLN A 234 -18.13 -3.29 -24.66
CA GLN A 234 -17.52 -4.62 -24.82
C GLN A 234 -16.66 -5.03 -23.62
N ASP A 235 -15.95 -4.09 -22.98
CA ASP A 235 -15.12 -4.37 -21.81
C ASP A 235 -16.00 -4.66 -20.58
N LEU A 236 -17.13 -3.97 -20.44
CA LEU A 236 -18.14 -4.23 -19.41
C LEU A 236 -18.81 -5.61 -19.61
N ILE A 237 -19.11 -5.99 -20.84
CA ILE A 237 -19.65 -7.32 -21.18
C ILE A 237 -18.62 -8.40 -20.89
N TYR A 238 -17.35 -8.19 -21.24
CA TYR A 238 -16.27 -9.17 -21.01
C TYR A 238 -16.04 -9.41 -19.51
N GLN A 239 -16.06 -8.35 -18.70
CA GLN A 239 -15.96 -8.47 -17.24
C GLN A 239 -17.17 -9.20 -16.63
N LYS A 240 -18.39 -8.90 -17.09
CA LYS A 240 -19.62 -9.57 -16.61
C LYS A 240 -19.61 -11.06 -16.95
N ILE A 241 -19.09 -11.43 -18.11
CA ILE A 241 -18.90 -12.82 -18.54
C ILE A 241 -17.86 -13.53 -17.64
N ILE A 242 -16.70 -12.92 -17.38
CA ILE A 242 -15.66 -13.50 -16.51
C ILE A 242 -16.18 -13.74 -15.08
N LEU A 243 -16.91 -12.78 -14.50
CA LEU A 243 -17.49 -12.91 -13.17
C LEU A 243 -18.55 -14.01 -13.08
N THR A 244 -19.34 -14.20 -14.14
CA THR A 244 -20.38 -15.26 -14.22
C THR A 244 -19.77 -16.66 -14.44
N ILE A 245 -18.64 -16.74 -15.13
CA ILE A 245 -17.89 -18.00 -15.32
C ILE A 245 -17.12 -18.40 -14.06
N ASN A 246 -16.72 -17.44 -13.22
CA ASN A 246 -16.06 -17.72 -11.94
C ASN A 246 -17.00 -18.26 -10.87
N SER A 247 -18.29 -17.89 -10.90
CA SER A 247 -19.29 -18.33 -9.92
C SER A 247 -19.91 -19.70 -10.25
N THR A 248 -19.75 -20.19 -11.48
CA THR A 248 -20.21 -21.52 -11.91
C THR A 248 -18.99 -22.37 -12.25
N LYS A 249 -18.85 -23.59 -11.70
CA LYS A 249 -17.69 -24.49 -11.91
C LYS A 249 -17.57 -25.00 -13.38
N LEU A 250 -17.61 -24.12 -14.37
CA LEU A 250 -17.63 -24.39 -15.81
C LEU A 250 -16.30 -24.07 -16.52
N TRP A 251 -15.24 -23.76 -15.76
CA TRP A 251 -13.90 -23.42 -16.28
C TRP A 251 -13.33 -24.45 -17.28
N LYS A 252 -13.70 -25.73 -17.17
CA LYS A 252 -13.24 -26.79 -18.09
C LYS A 252 -13.85 -26.70 -19.50
N LEU A 253 -15.06 -26.16 -19.66
CA LEU A 253 -15.72 -26.02 -20.96
C LEU A 253 -15.23 -24.78 -21.73
N LEU A 254 -14.84 -23.72 -21.01
CA LEU A 254 -14.36 -22.48 -21.63
C LEU A 254 -12.98 -22.64 -22.28
N ILE A 255 -12.08 -23.40 -21.64
CA ILE A 255 -10.76 -23.72 -22.20
C ILE A 255 -10.92 -24.51 -23.51
N PHE A 256 -11.86 -25.46 -23.55
CA PHE A 256 -12.14 -26.25 -24.74
C PHE A 256 -12.70 -25.40 -25.88
N TRP A 257 -13.59 -24.44 -25.58
CA TRP A 257 -14.19 -23.55 -26.58
C TRP A 257 -13.18 -22.51 -27.12
N VAL A 258 -12.34 -21.94 -26.26
CA VAL A 258 -11.27 -21.00 -26.67
C VAL A 258 -10.21 -21.70 -27.52
N GLN A 259 -9.84 -22.94 -27.18
CA GLN A 259 -8.93 -23.75 -28.01
C GLN A 259 -9.56 -24.15 -29.36
N PHE A 260 -10.87 -24.41 -29.40
CA PHE A 260 -11.59 -24.73 -30.63
C PHE A 260 -11.72 -23.52 -31.57
N LYS A 261 -11.96 -22.32 -31.03
CA LYS A 261 -12.08 -21.08 -31.81
C LYS A 261 -10.75 -20.65 -32.45
N ASN A 262 -9.62 -20.86 -31.76
CA ASN A 262 -8.28 -20.59 -32.30
C ASN A 262 -7.85 -21.60 -33.38
N LYS A 263 -8.40 -22.83 -33.39
CA LYS A 263 -8.18 -23.80 -34.48
C LYS A 263 -8.96 -23.48 -35.76
N LEU A 264 -10.13 -22.83 -35.64
CA LEU A 264 -10.96 -22.46 -36.80
C LEU A 264 -10.51 -21.17 -37.49
N THR A 265 -9.74 -20.32 -36.81
CA THR A 265 -9.19 -19.06 -37.36
C THR A 265 -7.85 -19.24 -38.07
N LEU A 266 -7.22 -20.41 -38.00
CA LEU A 266 -5.96 -20.75 -38.69
C LEU A 266 -6.16 -21.59 -39.97
N ARG A 267 -7.39 -21.70 -40.49
CA ARG A 267 -7.72 -22.40 -41.75
C ARG A 267 -8.54 -21.55 -42.75
N LYS A 268 -8.36 -20.23 -42.73
CA LYS A 268 -8.80 -19.35 -43.82
C LYS A 268 -7.65 -18.46 -44.25
#